data_AF-A0A2D4GA66-F1
#
_entry.id   AF-A0A2D4GA66-F1
#
_cell.length_a   1.000
_cell.length_b   1.000
_cell.length_c   1.000
_cell.angle_alpha   90.00
_cell.angle_beta   90.00
_cell.angle_gamma   90.00
#
_symmetry.space_group_name_H-M   'P 1'
#
loop_
_entity.id
_entity.type
_entity.pdbx_description
1 polymer ?
#
loop_
_entity_poly.entity_id
_entity_poly.type
_entity_poly.pdbx_seq_one_letter_code
_entity_poly.pdbx_strand_id
1 'polypeptide(L)'
;VLEVPHAAAADVCGRYREAGVRCVPVGYSGPCGPNAMVQVTVNGQQVLAEKVSILRNWWEATSFQLERLQANPDCVAQEEMGLSKRTEPNFTLTFNPQEELPLLQEMALPAPRVAVLREEGSNGDREMVAAFLMAGFQVWDLTMQD
;
A
#
# COMPACT_ATOMS: atom_id res chain seq x y z
N VAL A 1 2.77 -4.39 18.22
CA VAL A 1 2.91 -5.80 17.79
C VAL A 1 3.90 -5.83 16.65
N LEU A 2 4.84 -6.79 16.65
CA LEU A 2 5.85 -6.93 15.61
C LEU A 2 5.69 -8.32 14.99
N GLU A 3 5.70 -8.38 13.66
CA GLU A 3 5.76 -9.63 12.91
C GLU A 3 7.18 -9.86 12.42
N VAL A 4 7.70 -11.07 12.63
CA VAL A 4 9.05 -11.47 12.22
C VAL A 4 9.02 -12.89 11.66
N PRO A 5 9.99 -13.26 10.81
CA PRO A 5 10.15 -14.66 10.40
C PRO A 5 10.22 -15.58 11.62
N HIS A 6 9.58 -16.75 11.53
CA HIS A 6 9.50 -17.68 12.65
C HIS A 6 10.89 -18.02 13.23
N ALA A 7 11.88 -18.23 12.37
CA ALA A 7 13.25 -18.52 12.75
C ALA A 7 13.94 -17.38 13.55
N ALA A 8 13.51 -16.14 13.37
CA ALA A 8 14.09 -14.97 14.02
C ALA A 8 13.39 -14.61 15.35
N ALA A 9 12.21 -15.20 15.64
CA ALA A 9 11.37 -14.78 16.77
C ALA A 9 12.08 -14.90 18.13
N ALA A 10 12.85 -15.97 18.34
CA ALA A 10 13.57 -16.18 19.59
C ALA A 10 14.69 -15.15 19.82
N ASP A 11 15.49 -14.87 18.78
CA ASP A 11 16.58 -13.88 18.85
C ASP A 11 16.02 -12.47 19.10
N VAL A 12 14.99 -12.08 18.34
CA VAL A 12 14.33 -10.77 18.50
C VAL A 12 13.77 -10.61 19.91
N CYS A 13 13.08 -11.63 20.45
CA CYS A 13 12.60 -11.59 21.82
C CYS A 13 13.75 -11.48 22.83
N GLY A 14 14.87 -12.16 22.60
CA GLY A 14 16.08 -12.09 23.43
C GLY A 14 16.62 -10.67 23.52
N ARG A 15 16.84 -10.02 22.37
CA ARG A 15 17.34 -8.64 22.29
C ARG A 15 16.47 -7.64 23.03
N TYR A 16 15.15 -7.75 22.93
CA TYR A 16 14.25 -6.89 23.70
C TYR A 16 14.40 -7.10 25.21
N ARG A 17 14.53 -8.35 25.67
CA ARG A 17 14.71 -8.65 27.10
C ARG A 17 16.05 -8.15 27.63
N GLU A 18 17.12 -8.27 26.85
CA GLU A 18 18.43 -7.71 27.18
C GLU A 18 18.38 -6.19 27.33
N ALA A 19 17.57 -5.52 26.52
CA ALA A 19 17.30 -4.09 26.63
C ALA A 19 16.30 -3.71 27.75
N GLY A 20 15.88 -4.67 28.59
CA GLY A 20 14.93 -4.44 29.69
C GLY A 20 13.46 -4.34 29.26
N VAL A 21 13.13 -4.70 28.01
CA VAL A 21 11.77 -4.63 27.47
C VAL A 21 11.14 -6.03 27.43
N ARG A 22 9.95 -6.17 28.03
CA ARG A 22 9.20 -7.42 27.98
C ARG A 22 8.71 -7.69 26.55
N CYS A 23 9.19 -8.77 25.96
CA CYS A 23 8.74 -9.27 24.66
C CYS A 23 8.21 -10.71 24.80
N VAL A 24 6.97 -10.91 24.35
CA VAL A 24 6.25 -12.19 24.43
C VAL A 24 5.69 -12.56 23.06
N PRO A 25 5.80 -13.83 22.64
CA PRO A 25 5.11 -14.31 21.45
C PRO A 25 3.60 -14.34 21.72
N VAL A 26 2.82 -13.75 20.81
CA VAL A 26 1.36 -13.65 20.95
C VAL A 26 0.60 -14.52 19.94
N GLY A 27 1.26 -14.98 18.87
CA GLY A 27 0.64 -15.78 17.83
C GLY A 27 1.46 -15.78 16.54
N TYR A 28 0.81 -16.14 15.44
CA TYR A 28 1.37 -16.14 14.09
C TYR A 28 0.29 -15.74 13.08
N SER A 29 0.71 -15.19 11.94
CA SER A 29 -0.19 -14.91 10.82
C SER A 29 -0.50 -16.20 10.06
N GLY A 30 -1.79 -16.47 9.84
CA GLY A 30 -2.25 -17.59 9.02
C GLY A 30 -2.21 -17.29 7.52
N PRO A 31 -2.68 -18.24 6.68
CA PRO A 31 -2.81 -17.99 5.25
C PRO A 31 -3.76 -16.83 4.96
N CYS A 32 -3.44 -16.04 3.93
CA CYS A 32 -4.31 -14.99 3.44
C CYS A 32 -5.48 -15.57 2.63
N GLY A 33 -6.50 -14.73 2.40
CA GLY A 33 -7.61 -15.05 1.49
C GLY A 33 -9.00 -14.97 2.13
N PRO A 34 -10.05 -15.38 1.40
CA PRO A 34 -11.44 -15.15 1.78
C PRO A 34 -11.90 -15.95 3.02
N ASN A 35 -11.15 -17.00 3.37
CA ASN A 35 -11.41 -17.84 4.54
C ASN A 35 -10.42 -17.58 5.68
N ALA A 36 -9.65 -16.49 5.62
CA ALA A 36 -8.76 -16.10 6.71
C ALA A 36 -9.55 -15.89 8.01
N MET A 37 -9.04 -16.44 9.10
CA MET A 37 -9.67 -16.44 10.43
C MET A 37 -8.81 -15.67 11.43
N VAL A 38 -9.46 -14.96 12.34
CA VAL A 38 -8.85 -14.47 13.58
C VAL A 38 -9.28 -15.40 14.69
N GLN A 39 -8.30 -16.05 15.32
CA GLN A 39 -8.52 -16.92 16.46
C GLN A 39 -7.76 -16.40 17.66
N VAL A 40 -8.44 -16.26 18.80
CA VAL A 40 -7.83 -15.82 20.05
C VAL A 40 -8.20 -16.82 21.14
N THR A 41 -7.17 -17.28 21.85
CA THR A 41 -7.29 -18.23 22.95
C THR A 41 -6.64 -17.63 24.19
N VAL A 42 -7.35 -17.67 25.32
CA VAL A 42 -6.87 -17.21 26.62
C VAL A 42 -6.92 -18.40 27.58
N ASN A 43 -5.78 -18.76 28.17
CA ASN A 43 -5.67 -19.90 29.10
C ASN A 43 -6.24 -21.22 28.54
N GLY A 44 -6.06 -21.47 27.25
CA GLY A 44 -6.56 -22.66 26.56
C GLY A 44 -8.03 -22.59 26.13
N GLN A 45 -8.79 -21.56 26.52
CA GLN A 45 -10.16 -21.34 26.07
C GLN A 45 -10.21 -20.40 24.87
N GLN A 46 -10.85 -20.83 23.78
CA GLN A 46 -11.10 -19.99 22.62
C GLN A 46 -12.12 -18.89 22.97
N VAL A 47 -11.72 -17.63 22.84
CA VAL A 47 -12.56 -16.46 23.13
C VAL A 47 -13.01 -15.72 21.87
N LEU A 48 -12.34 -15.94 20.75
CA LEU A 48 -12.71 -15.42 19.43
C LEU A 48 -12.33 -16.44 18.36
N ALA A 49 -13.23 -16.67 17.40
CA ALA A 49 -12.94 -17.39 16.17
C ALA A 49 -13.88 -16.87 15.08
N GLU A 50 -13.44 -15.85 14.35
CA GLU A 50 -14.24 -15.19 13.33
C GLU A 50 -13.46 -14.96 12.06
N LYS A 51 -14.16 -14.84 10.93
CA LYS A 51 -13.53 -14.49 9.66
C LYS A 51 -12.99 -13.06 9.72
N VAL A 52 -11.80 -12.85 9.17
CA VAL A 52 -11.20 -11.51 9.03
C VAL A 52 -12.14 -10.56 8.29
N SER A 53 -12.85 -11.05 7.27
CA SER A 53 -13.81 -10.26 6.50
C SER A 53 -14.99 -9.76 7.33
N ILE A 54 -15.50 -10.56 8.26
CA ILE A 54 -16.60 -10.15 9.16
C ILE A 54 -16.12 -9.05 10.10
N LEU A 55 -14.97 -9.26 10.74
CA LEU A 55 -14.39 -8.29 11.67
C LEU A 55 -14.05 -6.97 10.96
N ARG A 56 -13.52 -7.03 9.73
CA ARG A 56 -13.25 -5.84 8.90
C ARG A 56 -14.54 -5.11 8.52
N ASN A 57 -15.60 -5.83 8.17
CA ASN A 57 -16.89 -5.20 7.86
C ASN A 57 -17.45 -4.42 9.06
N TRP A 58 -17.33 -4.96 10.29
CA TRP A 58 -17.73 -4.23 11.49
C TRP A 58 -16.86 -3.00 11.73
N TRP A 59 -15.55 -3.12 11.52
CA TRP A 59 -14.62 -2.00 11.65
C TRP A 59 -14.95 -0.85 10.68
N GLU A 60 -15.28 -1.17 9.42
CA GLU A 60 -15.58 -0.17 8.38
C GLU A 60 -17.01 0.36 8.40
N ALA A 61 -17.93 -0.26 9.14
CA ALA A 61 -19.35 0.08 9.10
C ALA A 61 -19.61 1.58 9.33
N THR A 62 -18.85 2.21 10.24
CA THR A 62 -18.98 3.64 10.52
C THR A 62 -18.49 4.50 9.35
N SER A 63 -17.36 4.14 8.73
CA SER A 63 -16.81 4.81 7.55
C SER A 63 -17.86 4.84 6.43
N PHE A 64 -18.49 3.69 6.13
CA PHE A 64 -19.51 3.62 5.11
C PHE A 64 -20.77 4.44 5.42
N GLN A 65 -21.18 4.55 6.68
CA GLN A 65 -22.29 5.44 7.03
C GLN A 65 -21.93 6.92 6.81
N LEU A 66 -20.71 7.33 7.15
CA LEU A 66 -20.25 8.70 6.93
C LEU A 66 -20.10 9.00 5.43
N GLU A 67 -19.56 8.07 4.64
CA GLU A 67 -19.38 8.24 3.21
C GLU A 67 -20.69 8.41 2.44
N ARG A 68 -21.75 7.70 2.83
CA ARG A 68 -23.09 7.87 2.25
C ARG A 68 -23.64 9.30 2.42
N LEU A 69 -23.13 10.09 3.36
CA LEU A 69 -23.54 11.48 3.56
C LEU A 69 -22.79 12.47 2.66
N GLN A 70 -21.64 12.08 2.08
CA GLN A 70 -20.74 12.98 1.36
C GLN A 70 -20.38 12.53 -0.06
N ALA A 71 -20.66 11.27 -0.41
CA ALA A 71 -20.39 10.68 -1.70
C ALA A 71 -21.65 10.06 -2.31
N ASN A 72 -21.58 9.63 -3.58
CA ASN A 72 -22.68 8.95 -4.23
C ASN A 72 -23.00 7.63 -3.49
N PRO A 73 -24.20 7.45 -2.93
CA PRO A 73 -24.56 6.25 -2.17
C PRO A 73 -24.40 4.94 -2.96
N ASP A 74 -24.60 4.96 -4.28
CA ASP A 74 -24.45 3.77 -5.13
C ASP A 74 -22.98 3.34 -5.22
N CYS A 75 -22.04 4.28 -5.31
CA CYS A 75 -20.60 4.00 -5.31
C CYS A 75 -20.17 3.43 -3.94
N VAL A 76 -20.64 4.02 -2.85
CA VAL A 76 -20.34 3.54 -1.48
C VAL A 76 -20.89 2.13 -1.27
N ALA A 77 -22.11 1.86 -1.73
CA ALA A 77 -22.69 0.51 -1.66
C ALA A 77 -21.90 -0.52 -2.48
N GLN A 78 -21.40 -0.14 -3.67
CA GLN A 78 -20.53 -1.00 -4.47
C GLN A 78 -19.22 -1.33 -3.75
N GLU A 79 -18.58 -0.33 -3.13
CA GLU A 79 -17.36 -0.53 -2.37
C GLU A 79 -17.57 -1.45 -1.15
N GLU A 80 -18.60 -1.18 -0.36
CA GLU A 80 -18.96 -1.98 0.81
C GLU A 80 -19.22 -3.46 0.45
N MET A 81 -19.98 -3.71 -0.63
CA MET A 81 -20.21 -5.07 -1.13
C MET A 81 -18.93 -5.75 -1.62
N GLY A 82 -18.04 -5.00 -2.26
CA GLY A 82 -16.79 -5.50 -2.83
C GLY A 82 -15.72 -5.82 -1.78
N LEU A 83 -15.70 -5.10 -0.66
CA LEU A 83 -14.65 -5.19 0.36
C LEU A 83 -14.44 -6.60 0.90
N SER A 84 -15.52 -7.35 1.10
CA SER A 84 -15.46 -8.74 1.61
C SER A 84 -14.81 -9.74 0.63
N LYS A 85 -14.82 -9.43 -0.66
CA LYS A 85 -14.34 -10.30 -1.76
C LYS A 85 -13.00 -9.85 -2.33
N ARG A 86 -12.51 -8.67 -1.94
CA ARG A 86 -11.27 -8.08 -2.46
C ARG A 86 -10.08 -8.99 -2.15
N THR A 87 -9.39 -9.44 -3.19
CA THR A 87 -8.11 -10.14 -3.12
C THR A 87 -6.98 -9.24 -3.61
N GLU A 88 -5.74 -9.68 -3.44
CA GLU A 88 -4.60 -9.00 -4.04
C GLU A 88 -4.74 -8.92 -5.57
N PRO A 89 -4.28 -7.81 -6.19
CA PRO A 89 -4.24 -7.69 -7.63
C PRO A 89 -3.20 -8.66 -8.21
N ASN A 90 -3.57 -9.33 -9.31
CA ASN A 90 -2.61 -10.10 -10.10
C ASN A 90 -1.97 -9.18 -11.13
N PHE A 91 -0.66 -8.95 -11.00
CA PHE A 91 0.10 -8.20 -11.99
C PHE A 91 0.78 -9.16 -12.96
N THR A 92 0.45 -9.06 -14.25
CA THR A 92 1.16 -9.75 -15.33
C THR A 92 1.93 -8.73 -16.13
N LEU A 93 3.25 -8.85 -16.14
CA LEU A 93 4.14 -7.96 -16.90
C LEU A 93 4.51 -8.63 -18.22
N THR A 94 4.42 -7.88 -19.31
CA THR A 94 4.89 -8.28 -20.64
C THR A 94 6.32 -7.80 -20.93
N PHE A 95 6.97 -7.19 -19.94
CA PHE A 95 8.32 -6.64 -20.01
C PHE A 95 9.06 -6.90 -18.69
N ASN A 96 10.40 -6.77 -18.69
CA ASN A 96 11.20 -6.87 -17.49
C ASN A 96 11.33 -5.47 -16.83
N PRO A 97 10.77 -5.25 -15.64
CA PRO A 97 10.85 -3.94 -14.97
C PRO A 97 12.25 -3.62 -14.44
N GLN A 98 13.15 -4.61 -14.39
CA GLN A 98 14.55 -4.42 -13.99
C GLN A 98 15.49 -4.21 -15.19
N GLU A 99 14.96 -4.21 -16.42
CA GLU A 99 15.75 -3.93 -17.60
C GLU A 99 16.14 -2.45 -17.63
N GLU A 100 17.44 -2.17 -17.58
CA GLU A 100 17.98 -0.83 -17.74
C GLU A 100 18.01 -0.47 -19.22
N LEU A 101 17.10 0.42 -19.62
CA LEU A 101 17.10 1.01 -20.96
C LEU A 101 18.04 2.22 -21.00
N PRO A 102 18.76 2.46 -22.11
CA PRO A 102 19.60 3.65 -22.26
C PRO A 102 18.80 4.93 -22.02
N LEU A 103 19.37 5.87 -21.28
CA LEU A 103 18.70 7.16 -21.02
C LEU A 103 18.65 7.98 -22.30
N LEU A 104 17.62 8.81 -22.48
CA LEU A 104 17.48 9.58 -23.72
C LEU A 104 18.65 10.54 -23.99
N GLN A 105 19.26 11.10 -22.93
CA GLN A 105 20.47 11.91 -23.04
C GLN A 105 21.69 11.14 -23.56
N GLU A 106 21.69 9.81 -23.44
CA GLU A 106 22.73 8.92 -23.97
C GLU A 106 22.46 8.58 -25.44
N MET A 107 21.19 8.63 -25.85
CA MET A 107 20.74 8.33 -27.21
C MET A 107 20.73 9.55 -28.14
N ALA A 108 20.56 10.76 -27.60
CA ALA A 108 20.49 12.01 -28.36
C ALA A 108 21.15 13.18 -27.60
N LEU A 109 22.04 13.91 -28.29
CA LEU A 109 22.68 15.12 -27.79
C LEU A 109 22.37 16.32 -28.73
N PRO A 110 21.74 17.40 -28.23
CA PRO A 110 21.28 17.59 -26.86
C PRO A 110 20.07 16.70 -26.52
N ALA A 111 19.91 16.41 -25.22
CA ALA A 111 18.77 15.64 -24.72
C ALA A 111 17.42 16.28 -25.14
N PRO A 112 16.37 15.49 -25.41
CA PRO A 112 15.06 16.03 -25.73
C PRO A 112 14.54 16.95 -24.64
N ARG A 113 13.99 18.10 -25.04
CA ARG A 113 13.36 19.07 -24.12
C ARG A 113 11.89 18.71 -23.93
N VAL A 114 11.40 18.82 -22.70
CA VAL A 114 9.99 18.69 -22.36
C VAL A 114 9.58 19.85 -21.46
N ALA A 115 8.45 20.47 -21.80
CA ALA A 115 7.80 21.45 -20.94
C ALA A 115 6.76 20.74 -20.07
N VAL A 116 6.92 20.83 -18.76
CA VAL A 116 5.89 20.42 -17.80
C VAL A 116 5.12 21.68 -17.44
N LEU A 117 3.87 21.74 -17.90
CA LEU A 117 3.01 22.89 -17.68
C LEU A 117 2.31 22.77 -16.33
N ARG A 118 2.34 23.85 -15.54
CA ARG A 118 1.59 23.96 -14.29
C ARG A 118 0.78 25.26 -14.24
N GLU A 119 -0.38 25.16 -13.63
CA GLU A 119 -1.28 26.28 -13.38
C GLU A 119 -1.52 26.40 -11.86
N GLU A 120 -1.99 27.55 -11.40
CA GLU A 120 -2.46 27.72 -10.03
C GLU A 120 -3.50 26.64 -9.68
N GLY A 121 -3.26 25.92 -8.60
CA GLY A 121 -4.09 24.80 -8.15
C GLY A 121 -3.76 23.44 -8.78
N SER A 122 -2.83 23.38 -9.76
CA SER A 122 -2.29 22.09 -10.23
C SER A 122 -1.47 21.41 -9.14
N ASN A 123 -1.60 20.08 -9.03
CA ASN A 123 -0.81 19.24 -8.15
C ASN A 123 -0.33 17.98 -8.88
N GLY A 124 0.96 17.66 -8.75
CA GLY A 124 1.57 16.47 -9.38
C GLY A 124 2.61 16.77 -10.47
N ASP A 125 2.82 18.04 -10.80
CA ASP A 125 3.87 18.55 -11.67
C ASP A 125 5.27 18.09 -11.23
N ARG A 126 5.56 18.08 -9.92
CA ARG A 126 6.85 17.64 -9.39
C ARG A 126 7.17 16.17 -9.67
N GLU A 127 6.17 15.29 -9.55
CA GLU A 127 6.33 13.87 -9.86
C GLU A 127 6.52 13.66 -11.37
N MET A 128 5.81 14.46 -12.18
CA MET A 128 5.96 14.47 -13.64
C MET A 128 7.35 14.94 -14.08
N VAL A 129 7.85 16.04 -13.50
CA VAL A 129 9.23 16.53 -13.73
C VAL A 129 10.24 15.45 -13.35
N ALA A 130 10.09 14.81 -12.19
CA ALA A 130 10.99 13.76 -11.74
C ALA A 130 11.01 12.56 -12.70
N ALA A 131 9.84 12.11 -13.18
CA ALA A 131 9.74 11.01 -14.15
C ALA A 131 10.48 11.31 -15.46
N PHE A 132 10.32 12.52 -16.00
CA PHE A 132 11.02 12.93 -17.23
C PHE A 132 12.54 13.09 -17.03
N LEU A 133 12.97 13.63 -15.88
CA LEU A 133 14.39 13.69 -15.54
C LEU A 133 15.01 12.29 -15.43
N MET A 134 14.32 11.34 -14.78
CA MET A 134 14.77 9.95 -14.68
C MET A 134 14.86 9.27 -16.05
N ALA A 135 14.02 9.66 -17.01
CA ALA A 135 14.11 9.18 -18.40
C ALA A 135 15.19 9.91 -19.24
N GLY A 136 15.87 10.91 -18.67
CA GLY A 136 16.96 11.64 -19.33
C GLY A 136 16.52 12.82 -20.20
N PHE A 137 15.35 13.41 -19.94
CA PHE A 137 14.92 14.65 -20.61
C PHE A 137 15.54 15.90 -19.97
N GLN A 138 15.65 16.96 -20.77
CA GLN A 138 15.81 18.32 -20.25
C GLN A 138 14.42 18.90 -19.94
N VAL A 139 14.06 18.92 -18.67
CA VAL A 139 12.74 19.36 -18.22
C VAL A 139 12.70 20.86 -17.95
N TRP A 140 11.65 21.52 -18.45
CA TRP A 140 11.31 22.91 -18.19
C TRP A 140 10.01 22.95 -17.41
N ASP A 141 10.07 23.40 -16.15
CA ASP A 141 8.87 23.69 -15.37
C ASP A 141 8.34 25.06 -15.81
N LEU A 142 7.16 25.09 -16.41
CA LEU A 142 6.55 26.31 -16.92
C LEU A 142 5.20 26.54 -16.24
N THR A 143 5.06 27.69 -15.61
CA THR A 143 3.77 28.21 -15.19
C THR A 143 3.03 28.77 -16.39
N MET A 144 1.69 28.83 -16.31
CA MET A 144 0.87 29.53 -17.30
C MET A 144 1.13 31.05 -17.36
N GLN A 145 1.97 31.58 -16.47
CA GLN A 145 2.36 32.99 -16.36
C GLN A 145 3.78 33.27 -16.85
N ASP A 146 4.55 32.24 -17.22
CA ASP A 146 5.88 32.37 -17.84
C ASP A 146 5.79 32.81 -19.32
#